data_AF-A0A2V9PMI6-F1
#
_entry.id   AF-A0A2V9PMI6-F1
#
_cell.length_a   1.000
_cell.length_b   1.000
_cell.length_c   1.000
_cell.angle_alpha   90.00
_cell.angle_beta   90.00
_cell.angle_gamma   90.00
#
_symmetry.space_group_name_H-M   'P 1'
#
loop_
_entity.id
_entity.type
_entity.pdbx_description
1 polymer ?
#
loop_
_entity_poly.entity_id
_entity_poly.type
_entity_poly.pdbx_seq_one_letter_code
_entity_poly.pdbx_strand_id
1 'polypeptide(L)' 'MKNTKFLVKVVRATRAAEYVERIDRSPVKTTLKRDLALIMGKLTAEDVASSLANSRCIPELVPVPVNQ' A
#
# COMPACT_ATOMS: atom_id res chain seq x y z
N MET A 1 1.94 -7.14 22.91
CA MET A 1 2.37 -6.16 21.89
C MET A 1 1.34 -6.14 20.79
N LYS A 2 0.75 -4.99 20.44
CA LYS A 2 -0.12 -4.89 19.26
C LYS A 2 0.81 -4.85 18.03
N ASN A 3 0.81 -5.90 17.22
CA ASN A 3 1.56 -5.88 15.98
C ASN A 3 0.82 -4.96 15.01
N THR A 4 1.34 -3.74 14.82
CA THR A 4 0.82 -2.82 13.80
C THR A 4 1.60 -3.08 12.53
N LYS A 5 0.89 -3.45 11.47
CA LYS A 5 1.43 -3.54 10.11
C LYS A 5 0.88 -2.40 9.26
N PHE A 6 1.29 -2.32 8.00
CA PHE A 6 0.96 -1.20 7.12
C PHE A 6 0.43 -1.68 5.78
N LEU A 7 -0.57 -0.97 5.26
CA LEU A 7 -0.99 -1.04 3.86
C LEU A 7 -0.49 0.21 3.14
N VAL A 8 -0.20 0.09 1.85
CA VAL A 8 0.04 1.25 0.99
C VAL A 8 -1.22 1.50 0.19
N LYS A 9 -1.88 2.63 0.47
CA LYS A 9 -2.99 3.17 -0.28
C LYS A 9 -2.44 4.10 -1.35
N VAL A 10 -2.97 4.02 -2.56
CA VAL A 10 -2.52 4.76 -3.72
C VAL A 10 -3.70 5.55 -4.24
N VAL A 11 -3.64 6.88 -4.11
CA VAL A 11 -4.69 7.77 -4.62
C VAL A 11 -4.23 8.33 -5.96
N ARG A 12 -4.99 8.07 -7.01
CA ARG A 12 -4.73 8.59 -8.35
C ARG A 12 -5.67 9.76 -8.59
N ALA A 13 -5.23 11.00 -8.40
CA ALA A 13 -5.99 12.23 -8.70
C ALA A 13 -7.53 12.11 -8.60
N THR A 14 -8.22 11.85 -9.71
CA THR A 14 -9.68 11.77 -9.84
C THR A 14 -10.29 10.36 -9.69
N ARG A 15 -9.48 9.34 -9.43
CA ARG A 15 -9.89 7.94 -9.32
C ARG A 15 -10.01 7.51 -7.86
N ALA A 16 -10.77 6.44 -7.66
CA ALA A 16 -10.89 5.75 -6.39
C ALA A 16 -9.51 5.36 -5.83
N ALA A 17 -9.40 5.38 -4.51
CA ALA A 17 -8.21 4.90 -3.82
C ALA A 17 -8.01 3.40 -4.09
N GLU A 18 -6.81 3.05 -4.52
CA GLU A 18 -6.38 1.66 -4.68
C GLU A 18 -5.44 1.29 -3.53
N TYR A 19 -5.18 0.01 -3.35
CA TYR A 19 -4.26 -0.53 -2.35
C TYR A 19 -3.27 -1.44 -3.03
N VAL A 20 -2.05 -1.53 -2.51
CA VAL A 20 -1.05 -2.44 -3.05
C VAL A 20 -1.48 -3.89 -2.81
N GLU A 21 -1.60 -4.67 -3.88
CA GLU A 21 -1.90 -6.10 -3.86
C GLU A 21 -0.62 -6.92 -3.90
N ARG A 22 0.34 -6.53 -4.75
CA ARG A 22 1.60 -7.27 -4.97
C ARG A 22 2.75 -6.36 -5.39
N ILE A 23 3.91 -6.58 -4.81
CA ILE A 23 5.14 -5.78 -5.01
C ILE A 23 6.17 -6.46 -5.94
N ASP A 24 5.95 -7.72 -6.30
CA ASP A 24 6.87 -8.52 -7.12
C ASP A 24 6.76 -8.24 -8.64
N ARG A 25 5.96 -7.25 -9.03
CA ARG A 25 5.76 -6.84 -10.43
C ARG A 25 6.11 -5.37 -10.60
N SER A 26 6.60 -5.03 -11.80
CA SER A 26 6.80 -3.65 -12.25
C SER A 26 5.92 -3.38 -13.47
N PRO A 27 4.93 -2.46 -13.38
CA PRO A 27 4.54 -1.69 -12.21
C PRO A 27 3.87 -2.55 -11.12
N VAL A 28 3.95 -2.08 -9.86
CA VAL A 28 3.32 -2.70 -8.67
C VAL A 28 1.83 -2.93 -8.93
N LYS A 29 1.33 -4.11 -8.59
CA LYS A 29 -0.09 -4.43 -8.79
C LYS A 29 -0.92 -3.85 -7.65
N THR A 30 -2.00 -3.17 -7.99
CA THR A 30 -2.93 -2.54 -7.06
C THR A 30 -4.35 -3.11 -7.20
N THR A 31 -5.14 -3.02 -6.13
CA THR A 31 -6.52 -3.51 -6.02
C THR A 31 -7.42 -2.45 -5.36
N LEU A 32 -8.69 -2.40 -5.73
CA LEU A 32 -9.68 -1.56 -5.05
C LEU A 32 -10.21 -2.20 -3.76
N LYS A 33 -9.96 -3.50 -3.57
CA LYS A 33 -10.45 -4.25 -2.41
C LYS A 33 -9.38 -4.30 -1.32
N ARG A 34 -9.68 -3.71 -0.17
CA ARG A 34 -8.72 -3.59 0.94
C ARG A 34 -8.35 -4.93 1.60
N ASP A 35 -9.25 -5.91 1.56
CA ASP A 35 -9.05 -7.28 2.06
C ASP A 35 -8.02 -8.07 1.26
N LEU A 36 -7.89 -7.80 -0.03
CA LEU A 36 -6.87 -8.38 -0.91
C LEU A 36 -5.55 -7.61 -0.88
N ALA A 37 -5.49 -6.51 -0.14
CA ALA A 37 -4.31 -5.68 -0.07
C ALA A 37 -3.22 -6.33 0.78
N LEU A 38 -1.98 -6.20 0.31
CA LEU A 38 -0.81 -6.74 0.96
C LEU A 38 -0.50 -5.97 2.24
N ILE A 39 -0.62 -6.64 3.39
CA ILE A 39 -0.19 -6.11 4.67
C ILE A 39 1.34 -6.28 4.79
N MET A 40 2.04 -5.16 4.86
CA MET A 40 3.50 -5.06 4.83
C MET A 40 4.08 -4.64 6.19
N GLY A 41 5.36 -4.89 6.38
CA GLY A 41 6.15 -4.22 7.42
C GLY A 41 6.33 -2.74 7.09
N LYS A 42 6.67 -1.92 8.09
CA LYS A 42 6.83 -0.47 7.94
C LYS A 42 7.83 -0.10 6.83
N LEU A 43 9.05 -0.64 6.91
CA LEU A 43 10.13 -0.33 5.95
C LEU A 43 9.72 -0.69 4.51
N THR A 44 9.16 -1.89 4.31
CA THR A 44 8.67 -2.32 2.99
C THR A 44 7.55 -1.42 2.46
N ALA A 45 6.64 -0.96 3.33
CA ALA A 45 5.59 -0.04 2.93
C ALA A 45 6.14 1.34 2.51
N GLU A 46 7.18 1.83 3.20
CA GLU A 46 7.87 3.08 2.86
C GLU A 46 8.63 2.97 1.54
N ASP A 47 9.32 1.86 1.30
CA ASP A 47 10.02 1.59 0.04
C ASP A 47 9.04 1.54 -1.15
N VAL A 48 7.91 0.85 -0.97
CA VAL A 48 6.87 0.76 -1.99
C VAL A 48 6.23 2.12 -2.25
N ALA A 49 5.92 2.90 -1.20
CA ALA A 49 5.40 4.25 -1.35
C ALA A 49 6.39 5.15 -2.13
N SER A 50 7.69 5.06 -1.82
CA SER A 50 8.73 5.81 -2.52
C SER A 50 8.84 5.42 -4.00
N SER A 51 8.71 4.12 -4.32
CA SER A 51 8.71 3.64 -5.71
C SER A 51 7.51 4.18 -6.52
N LEU A 52 6.37 4.39 -5.86
CA LEU A 52 5.14 4.90 -6.46
C LEU A 52 5.13 6.43 -6.59
N ALA A 53 5.99 7.14 -5.86
CA ALA A 53 6.09 8.61 -5.89
C ALA A 53 6.54 9.13 -7.27
N ASN A 54 7.23 8.31 -8.07
CA ASN A 54 7.58 8.64 -9.45
C ASN A 54 6.38 8.58 -10.42
N SER A 55 5.21 8.09 -9.95
CA SER A 55 3.96 8.05 -10.70
C SER A 55 3.08 9.26 -10.40
N ARG A 56 2.02 9.48 -11.18
CA ARG A 56 0.96 10.49 -10.89
C ARG A 56 0.06 10.09 -9.71
N CYS A 57 0.59 9.32 -8.78
CA CYS A 57 -0.12 8.74 -7.65
C CYS A 57 0.38 9.39 -6.37
N ILE A 58 -0.52 9.57 -5.41
CA ILE A 58 -0.19 9.97 -4.04
C ILE A 58 -0.26 8.71 -3.18
N PRO A 59 0.88 8.11 -2.81
CA PRO A 59 0.91 6.98 -1.91
C PRO A 59 0.74 7.44 -0.44
N GLU A 60 -0.06 6.70 0.33
CA GLU A 60 -0.37 6.95 1.73
C GLU A 60 -0.16 5.65 2.52
N LEU A 61 0.60 5.72 3.62
CA LEU A 61 0.78 4.58 4.52
C LEU A 61 -0.38 4.51 5.49
N VAL A 62 -1.08 3.38 5.50
CA VAL A 62 -2.23 3.14 6.35
C VAL A 62 -1.86 2.12 7.42
N PRO A 63 -1.75 2.50 8.70
CA PRO A 63 -1.51 1.55 9.77
C PRO A 63 -2.73 0.63 9.96
N VAL A 64 -2.47 -0.66 10.13
CA VAL A 64 -3.48 -1.70 10.36
C VAL A 64 -3.09 -2.49 11.61
N PRO A 65 -3.93 -2.51 12.65
CA PRO A 65 -3.72 -3.41 13.78
C PRO A 65 -3.94 -4.85 13.32
N VAL A 66 -2.95 -5.72 13.52
CA VAL A 66 -3.14 -7.16 13.35
C VAL A 66 -3.18 -7.80 14.74
N ASN A 67 -4.32 -8.42 15.06
CA ASN A 67 -4.38 -9.35 16.17
C ASN A 67 -3.81 -10.67 15.65
N GLN A 68 -2.62 -11.05 16.12
CA GLN A 68 -2.05 -12.36 15.86
C GLN A 68 -2.72 -13.43 16.70
#